data_AF-A0A843T943-F1
#
_entry.id   AF-A0A843T943-F1
#
_cell.length_a   1.000
_cell.length_b   1.000
_cell.length_c   1.000
_cell.angle_alpha   90.00
_cell.angle_beta   90.00
_cell.angle_gamma   90.00
#
_symmetry.space_group_name_H-M   'P 1'
#
loop_
_entity.id
_entity.type
_entity.pdbx_description
1 polymer ?
#
loop_
_entity_poly.entity_id
_entity_poly.type
_entity_poly.pdbx_seq_one_letter_code
_entity_poly.pdbx_strand_id
1 'polypeptide(L)'
;MTEKASPATDRVRTAEMIAAACLATDLGMGFPFEHGLHATLMAMRLADLANVDADTASQTYYACLLTYSGCTTDAEESTRIFGQSMTEHLTPVEHGSRAQSLAGVNEPCLRSTPHW
;
A
#
# COMPACT_ATOMS: atom_id res chain seq x y z
N MET A 1 33.19 -4.89 41.07
CA MET A 1 33.33 -4.13 39.81
C MET A 1 32.08 -4.41 39.01
N THR A 2 31.04 -3.61 39.24
CA THR A 2 29.68 -3.87 38.75
C THR A 2 29.56 -3.27 37.36
N GLU A 3 29.44 -4.12 36.35
CA GLU A 3 29.16 -3.71 34.98
C GLU A 3 27.71 -3.20 34.91
N LYS A 4 27.56 -1.90 34.66
CA LYS A 4 26.28 -1.23 34.55
C LYS A 4 25.74 -1.47 33.14
N ALA A 5 24.94 -2.51 32.96
CA ALA A 5 24.11 -2.67 31.77
C ALA A 5 23.19 -1.44 31.66
N SER A 6 23.38 -0.66 30.60
CA SER A 6 22.48 0.46 30.27
C SER A 6 21.17 -0.11 29.74
N PRO A 7 19.99 0.34 30.19
CA PRO A 7 18.73 -0.10 29.59
C PRO A 7 18.67 0.49 28.18
N ALA A 8 18.94 -0.32 27.16
CA ALA A 8 18.57 0.01 25.79
C ALA A 8 17.04 0.14 25.77
N THR A 9 16.57 1.37 25.82
CA THR A 9 15.15 1.70 25.85
C THR A 9 14.46 1.16 24.59
N ASP A 10 13.41 0.41 24.84
CA ASP A 10 12.34 -0.07 23.95
C ASP A 10 11.70 1.08 23.12
N ARG A 11 12.45 1.68 22.19
CA ARG A 11 11.99 2.79 21.33
C ARG A 11 11.84 2.32 19.89
N VAL A 12 10.59 2.09 19.48
CA VAL A 12 10.23 1.80 18.09
C VAL A 12 10.38 3.06 17.23
N ARG A 13 10.98 2.91 16.04
CA ARG A 13 11.14 4.02 15.09
C ARG A 13 9.83 4.28 14.36
N THR A 14 9.52 5.54 14.10
CA THR A 14 8.35 5.92 13.28
C THR A 14 8.34 5.22 11.92
N ALA A 15 9.51 5.07 11.30
CA ALA A 15 9.66 4.33 10.05
C ALA A 15 9.24 2.85 10.15
N GLU A 16 9.50 2.18 11.28
CA GLU A 16 9.11 0.79 11.49
C GLU A 16 7.59 0.67 11.66
N MET A 17 6.99 1.58 12.42
CA MET A 17 5.53 1.63 12.59
C MET A 17 4.81 1.90 11.27
N ILE A 18 5.30 2.85 10.48
CA ILE A 18 4.70 3.20 9.18
C ILE A 18 4.92 2.07 8.16
N ALA A 19 6.09 1.43 8.14
CA ALA A 19 6.32 0.26 7.28
C ALA A 19 5.39 -0.90 7.65
N ALA A 20 5.20 -1.18 8.95
CA ALA A 20 4.25 -2.20 9.40
C ALA A 20 2.80 -1.87 9.01
N ALA A 21 2.40 -0.59 9.13
CA ALA A 21 1.09 -0.13 8.67
C ALA A 21 0.93 -0.29 7.14
N CYS A 22 1.96 0.04 6.36
CA CYS A 22 1.98 -0.16 4.91
C CYS A 22 1.76 -1.63 4.53
N LEU A 23 2.42 -2.56 5.22
CA LEU A 23 2.23 -4.01 5.00
C LEU A 23 0.81 -4.47 5.36
N ALA A 24 0.24 -3.92 6.43
CA ALA A 24 -1.16 -4.18 6.78
C ALA A 24 -2.13 -3.61 5.72
N THR A 25 -1.80 -2.47 5.12
CA THR A 25 -2.55 -1.89 4.00
C THR A 25 -2.48 -2.80 2.76
N ASP A 26 -1.31 -3.33 2.41
CA ASP A 26 -1.18 -4.26 1.28
C ASP A 26 -2.13 -5.47 1.45
N LEU A 27 -2.16 -6.05 2.66
CA LEU A 27 -3.07 -7.15 2.99
C LEU A 27 -4.55 -6.73 2.95
N GLY A 28 -4.89 -5.57 3.52
CA GLY A 28 -6.26 -5.05 3.54
C GLY A 28 -6.81 -4.69 2.16
N MET A 29 -5.92 -4.35 1.21
CA MET A 29 -6.27 -4.02 -0.18
C MET A 29 -6.22 -5.23 -1.13
N GLY A 30 -5.73 -6.39 -0.67
CA GLY A 30 -5.49 -7.55 -1.53
C GLY A 30 -4.35 -7.33 -2.53
N PHE A 31 -3.37 -6.49 -2.19
CA PHE A 31 -2.14 -6.31 -2.94
C PHE A 31 -1.16 -7.45 -2.66
N PRO A 32 -0.20 -7.72 -3.57
CA PRO A 32 0.97 -8.53 -3.23
C PRO A 32 1.66 -7.99 -1.98
N PHE A 33 2.17 -8.87 -1.11
CA PHE A 33 2.90 -8.44 0.07
C PHE A 33 4.14 -7.62 -0.31
N GLU A 34 4.44 -6.57 0.47
CA GLU A 34 5.52 -5.61 0.21
C GLU A 34 5.31 -4.72 -1.03
N HIS A 35 4.12 -4.68 -1.61
CA HIS A 35 3.80 -3.82 -2.76
C HIS A 35 4.15 -2.35 -2.47
N GLY A 36 3.68 -1.79 -1.34
CA GLY A 36 3.98 -0.41 -0.97
C GLY A 36 5.47 -0.17 -0.64
N LEU A 37 6.16 -1.15 -0.06
CA LEU A 37 7.62 -1.07 0.17
C LEU A 37 8.40 -1.02 -1.14
N HIS A 38 8.03 -1.88 -2.10
CA HIS A 38 8.67 -1.92 -3.40
C HIS A 38 8.44 -0.63 -4.19
N ALA A 39 7.21 -0.09 -4.16
CA ALA A 39 6.90 1.22 -4.73
C ALA A 39 7.72 2.35 -4.08
N THR A 40 7.88 2.32 -2.75
CA THR A 40 8.70 3.29 -2.01
C THR A 40 10.17 3.22 -2.41
N LEU A 41 10.73 2.03 -2.60
CA LEU A 41 12.10 1.87 -3.11
C LEU A 41 12.28 2.48 -4.51
N MET A 42 11.30 2.31 -5.39
CA MET A 42 11.34 2.92 -6.72
C MET A 42 11.25 4.44 -6.65
N ALA A 43 10.36 4.98 -5.82
CA ALA A 43 10.22 6.41 -5.61
C ALA A 43 11.50 7.04 -5.04
N MET A 44 12.15 6.38 -4.07
CA MET A 44 13.44 6.84 -3.52
C MET A 44 14.55 6.85 -4.58
N ARG A 45 14.61 5.85 -5.46
CA ARG A 45 15.54 5.86 -6.60
C ARG A 45 15.29 7.02 -7.55
N LEU A 46 14.02 7.36 -7.79
CA LEU A 46 13.67 8.52 -8.61
C LEU A 46 14.04 9.84 -7.92
N ALA A 47 13.82 9.94 -6.61
CA ALA A 47 14.23 11.10 -5.80
C ALA A 47 15.76 11.30 -5.83
N ASP A 48 16.52 10.21 -5.71
CA ASP A 48 17.99 10.23 -5.83
C ASP A 48 18.43 10.72 -7.22
N LEU A 49 17.81 10.19 -8.30
CA LEU A 49 18.10 10.63 -9.66
C LEU A 49 17.72 12.10 -9.93
N ALA A 50 16.69 12.59 -9.25
CA ALA A 50 16.27 13.98 -9.30
C ALA A 50 17.13 14.90 -8.41
N ASN A 51 18.05 14.34 -7.61
CA ASN A 51 18.95 15.05 -6.71
C ASN A 51 18.21 16.03 -5.77
N VAL A 52 17.11 15.55 -5.19
CA VAL A 52 16.31 16.32 -4.23
C VAL A 52 17.04 16.47 -2.89
N ASP A 53 16.64 17.46 -2.08
CA ASP A 53 17.18 17.61 -0.74
C ASP A 53 16.65 16.54 0.24
N ALA A 54 17.28 16.47 1.42
CA ALA A 54 16.96 15.45 2.43
C ALA A 54 15.54 15.56 3.00
N ASP A 55 14.95 16.75 3.04
CA ASP A 55 13.57 16.91 3.51
C ASP A 55 12.60 16.34 2.48
N THR A 56 12.79 16.68 1.20
CA THR A 56 12.01 16.14 0.09
C THR A 56 12.15 14.62 -0.02
N ALA A 57 13.35 14.07 0.18
CA ALA A 57 13.57 12.63 0.21
C ALA A 57 12.81 11.94 1.37
N SER A 58 12.83 12.56 2.57
CA SER A 58 12.07 12.07 3.73
C SER A 58 10.56 12.12 3.49
N GLN A 59 10.05 13.22 2.91
CA GLN A 59 8.64 13.33 2.51
C GLN A 59 8.26 12.28 1.48
N THR A 60 9.10 12.04 0.47
CA THR A 60 8.88 11.00 -0.54
C THR A 60 8.78 9.63 0.11
N TYR A 61 9.71 9.29 1.01
CA TYR A 61 9.70 8.03 1.74
C TYR A 61 8.38 7.79 2.48
N TYR A 62 7.95 8.73 3.32
CA TYR A 62 6.75 8.56 4.12
C TYR A 62 5.46 8.69 3.31
N ALA A 63 5.41 9.58 2.31
CA ALA A 63 4.24 9.74 1.44
C ALA A 63 3.99 8.47 0.60
N CYS A 64 5.05 7.84 0.08
CA CYS A 64 4.93 6.59 -0.66
C CYS A 64 4.43 5.44 0.23
N LEU A 65 4.98 5.28 1.44
CA LEU A 65 4.49 4.27 2.39
C LEU A 65 3.02 4.47 2.79
N LEU A 66 2.55 5.72 2.81
CA LEU A 66 1.19 6.07 3.22
C LEU A 66 0.22 6.22 2.03
N THR A 67 0.65 5.95 0.80
CA THR A 67 -0.14 6.22 -0.41
C THR A 67 -1.55 5.60 -0.38
N TYR A 68 -1.68 4.41 0.22
CA TYR A 68 -2.94 3.68 0.29
C TYR A 68 -3.54 3.62 1.71
N SER A 69 -2.96 4.31 2.70
CA SER A 69 -3.37 4.16 4.10
C SER A 69 -4.83 4.57 4.35
N GLY A 70 -5.41 5.42 3.49
CA GLY A 70 -6.82 5.83 3.54
C GLY A 70 -7.76 4.94 2.73
N CYS A 71 -7.25 4.12 1.82
CA CYS A 71 -8.06 3.30 0.92
C CYS A 71 -8.73 2.10 1.63
N THR A 72 -8.25 1.74 2.81
CA THR A 72 -8.89 0.74 3.69
C THR A 72 -10.24 1.20 4.25
N THR A 73 -10.55 2.51 4.20
CA THR A 73 -11.81 3.08 4.72
C THR A 73 -13.05 2.54 4.00
N ASP A 74 -12.89 2.09 2.74
CA ASP A 74 -13.98 1.54 1.92
C ASP A 74 -13.77 0.04 1.60
N ALA A 75 -12.91 -0.65 2.36
CA ALA A 75 -12.52 -2.03 2.04
C ALA A 75 -13.72 -3.00 1.99
N GLU A 76 -14.74 -2.79 2.82
CA GLU A 76 -15.95 -3.61 2.84
C GLU A 76 -16.81 -3.41 1.57
N GLU A 77 -16.96 -2.17 1.11
CA GLU A 77 -17.69 -1.84 -0.12
C GLU A 77 -16.87 -2.23 -1.37
N SER A 78 -15.56 -2.00 -1.35
CA SER A 78 -14.62 -2.46 -2.37
C SER A 78 -14.66 -3.98 -2.53
N THR A 79 -14.73 -4.73 -1.42
CA THR A 79 -14.90 -6.19 -1.45
C THR A 79 -16.22 -6.60 -2.10
N ARG A 80 -17.27 -5.81 -1.87
CA ARG A 80 -18.60 -6.02 -2.45
C ARG A 80 -18.63 -5.80 -3.96
N ILE A 81 -17.88 -4.81 -4.44
CA ILE A 81 -17.86 -4.39 -5.85
C ILE A 81 -16.84 -5.19 -6.67
N PHE A 82 -15.65 -5.44 -6.13
CA PHE A 82 -14.50 -6.00 -6.83
C PHE A 82 -14.09 -7.40 -6.35
N GLY A 83 -14.80 -7.99 -5.38
CA GLY A 83 -14.38 -9.25 -4.77
C GLY A 83 -13.13 -9.08 -3.90
N GLN A 84 -12.31 -10.13 -3.76
CA GLN A 84 -11.15 -10.12 -2.84
C GLN A 84 -9.91 -9.38 -3.39
N SER A 85 -9.93 -8.87 -4.63
CA SER A 85 -8.75 -8.21 -5.20
C SER A 85 -9.11 -7.15 -6.24
N MET A 86 -8.90 -5.89 -5.88
CA MET A 86 -8.95 -4.77 -6.82
C MET A 86 -7.82 -4.88 -7.88
N THR A 87 -6.69 -5.45 -7.51
CA THR A 87 -5.50 -5.62 -8.37
C THR A 87 -5.78 -6.48 -9.60
N GLU A 88 -6.56 -7.54 -9.45
CA GLU A 88 -6.85 -8.45 -10.55
C GLU A 88 -7.79 -7.83 -11.58
N HIS A 89 -8.78 -7.05 -11.10
CA HIS A 89 -9.91 -6.65 -11.92
C HIS A 89 -9.84 -5.19 -12.40
N LEU A 90 -9.26 -4.30 -11.60
CA LEU A 90 -9.23 -2.87 -11.88
C LEU A 90 -7.88 -2.42 -12.47
N THR A 91 -6.76 -2.83 -11.87
CA THR A 91 -5.42 -2.37 -12.26
C THR A 91 -5.09 -2.58 -13.75
N PRO A 92 -5.48 -3.69 -14.42
CA PRO A 92 -5.20 -3.85 -15.85
C PRO A 92 -5.94 -2.86 -16.77
N VAL A 93 -7.03 -2.24 -16.28
CA VAL A 93 -7.94 -1.42 -17.09
C VAL A 93 -8.17 -0.01 -16.52
N GLU A 94 -7.53 0.34 -15.40
CA GLU A 94 -7.72 1.62 -14.71
C GLU A 94 -7.25 2.82 -15.54
N HIS A 95 -6.28 2.61 -16.42
CA HIS A 95 -5.80 3.58 -17.41
C HIS A 95 -6.33 3.30 -18.82
N GLY A 96 -7.29 2.39 -18.97
CA GLY A 96 -7.96 2.07 -20.23
C GLY A 96 -9.03 3.08 -20.63
N SER A 97 -9.70 2.80 -21.75
CA SER A 97 -10.90 3.56 -22.13
C SER A 97 -12.03 3.35 -21.11
N ARG A 98 -12.98 4.30 -21.03
CA ARG A 98 -14.15 4.19 -20.12
C ARG A 98 -14.88 2.84 -20.22
N ALA A 99 -14.98 2.27 -21.42
CA ALA A 99 -15.59 0.97 -21.65
C ALA A 99 -14.78 -0.19 -21.04
N GLN A 100 -13.44 -0.13 -21.09
CA GLN A 100 -12.56 -1.12 -20.49
C GLN A 100 -12.58 -1.05 -18.96
N SER A 101 -12.56 0.16 -18.38
CA SER A 101 -12.66 0.32 -16.93
C SER A 101 -14.01 -0.16 -16.39
N LEU A 102 -15.12 0.14 -17.08
CA LEU A 102 -16.44 -0.39 -16.74
C LEU A 102 -16.51 -1.92 -16.88
N ALA A 103 -15.81 -2.52 -17.84
CA ALA A 103 -15.77 -3.98 -17.99
C ALA A 103 -15.04 -4.66 -16.83
N GLY A 104 -13.92 -4.08 -16.36
CA GLY A 104 -13.19 -4.60 -15.18
C GLY A 104 -13.99 -4.55 -13.88
N VAL A 105 -14.91 -3.58 -13.75
CA VAL A 105 -15.83 -3.48 -12.60
C VAL A 105 -16.98 -4.50 -12.68
N ASN A 106 -17.45 -4.85 -13.88
CA ASN A 106 -18.65 -5.68 -14.07
C ASN A 106 -18.39 -7.19 -14.07
N GLU A 107 -17.18 -7.64 -14.45
CA GLU A 107 -16.81 -9.07 -14.48
C GLU A 107 -16.89 -9.75 -13.09
N PRO A 108 -16.41 -9.15 -11.99
CA PRO A 108 -16.49 -9.72 -10.63
C PRO A 108 -17.93 -9.85 -10.11
N CYS A 109 -18.77 -8.85 -10.39
CA CYS A 109 -20.18 -8.78 -9.97
C CYS A 109 -21.03 -9.91 -10.61
N LEU A 110 -20.68 -10.36 -11.81
CA LEU A 110 -21.37 -11.47 -12.49
C LEU A 110 -20.91 -12.85 -12.01
N ARG A 111 -19.74 -12.95 -11.37
CA ARG A 111 -19.14 -14.20 -10.91
C ARG A 111 -19.27 -14.44 -9.40
N SER A 112 -19.73 -13.46 -8.64
CA SER A 112 -20.04 -13.62 -7.22
C SER A 112 -21.30 -14.47 -7.04
N THR A 113 -21.15 -15.79 -6.98
CA THR A 113 -22.20 -16.64 -6.41
C THR A 113 -22.38 -16.30 -4.92
N PRO A 114 -23.62 -16.15 -4.43
CA PRO A 114 -23.86 -15.98 -3.01
C PRO A 114 -23.38 -17.25 -2.28
N HIS A 115 -22.38 -17.11 -1.43
CA HIS A 115 -21.96 -18.14 -0.48
C HIS A 115 -22.73 -17.90 0.82
N TRP A 116 -23.91 -18.50 0.89
CA TRP A 116 -24.51 -18.90 2.17
C TRP A 116 -24.23 -20.38 2.39
#